data_AF-A0A7S0NVH6-F1
#
_entry.id   AF-A0A7S0NVH6-F1
#
_cell.length_a   1.000
_cell.length_b   1.000
_cell.length_c   1.000
_cell.angle_alpha   90.00
_cell.angle_beta   90.00
_cell.angle_gamma   90.00
#
_symmetry.space_group_name_H-M   'P 1'
#
loop_
_entity.id
_entity.type
_entity.pdbx_description
1 polymer ?
#
loop_
_entity_poly.entity_id
_entity_poly.type
_entity_poly.pdbx_seq_one_letter_code
_entity_poly.pdbx_strand_id
1 'polypeptide(L)'
;MAAAFHEDTSRLVTWASNRKTSDLALQHADVVSFNSYPGWYGGGPESVVASWQSDGAWVAAHYPTKPFIISETGAGGISGNHSANRSRWSEEYQALIDTLDA
;
A
#
# COMPACT_ATOMS: atom_id res chain seq x y z
N MET A 1 9.28 12.94 -14.28
CA MET A 1 8.95 13.67 -13.02
C MET A 1 9.37 15.14 -13.02
N ALA A 2 10.47 15.55 -13.66
CA ALA A 2 10.95 16.94 -13.61
C ALA A 2 9.93 18.03 -14.03
N ALA A 3 8.97 17.73 -14.92
CA ALA A 3 7.99 18.71 -15.39
C ALA A 3 6.95 19.12 -14.33
N ALA A 4 6.53 18.22 -13.44
CA ALA A 4 5.47 18.51 -12.47
C ALA A 4 5.93 19.47 -11.36
N PHE A 5 7.22 19.48 -11.01
CA PHE A 5 7.75 20.30 -9.92
C PHE A 5 7.83 21.79 -10.23
N HIS A 6 7.78 22.18 -11.51
CA HIS A 6 8.07 23.56 -11.92
C HIS A 6 6.81 24.43 -12.08
N GLU A 7 5.66 23.81 -12.32
CA GLU A 7 4.40 24.53 -12.60
C GLU A 7 3.64 24.93 -11.34
N ASP A 8 3.73 24.14 -10.26
CA ASP A 8 3.11 24.46 -8.98
C ASP A 8 3.94 23.92 -7.81
N THR A 9 4.62 24.82 -7.12
CA THR A 9 5.49 24.51 -5.97
C THR A 9 4.74 24.47 -4.64
N SER A 10 3.43 24.75 -4.63
CA SER A 10 2.62 24.76 -3.40
C SER A 10 2.02 23.41 -3.04
N ARG A 11 2.04 22.44 -3.97
CA ARG A 11 1.44 21.11 -3.80
C ARG A 11 2.50 20.02 -3.63
N LEU A 12 2.19 19.03 -2.80
CA LEU A 12 3.01 17.84 -2.63
C LEU A 12 2.90 16.93 -3.87
N VAL A 13 4.02 16.33 -4.26
CA VAL A 13 4.12 15.38 -5.37
C VAL A 13 4.33 13.97 -4.84
N THR A 14 3.60 13.01 -5.42
CA THR A 14 3.74 11.57 -5.13
C THR A 14 3.34 10.74 -6.35
N TRP A 15 3.54 9.42 -6.28
CA TRP A 15 3.05 8.43 -7.24
C TRP A 15 2.90 7.08 -6.54
N ALA A 16 1.95 6.30 -7.02
CA ALA A 16 1.67 4.95 -6.55
C ALA A 16 2.76 3.97 -7.02
N SER A 17 3.68 3.58 -6.14
CA SER A 17 4.78 2.68 -6.50
C SER A 17 4.47 1.22 -6.20
N ASN A 18 4.51 0.36 -7.22
CA ASN A 18 4.49 -1.10 -7.04
C ASN A 18 5.89 -1.72 -6.92
N ARG A 19 6.96 -0.89 -6.94
CA ARG A 19 8.36 -1.32 -6.76
C ARG A 19 8.82 -1.18 -5.30
N LYS A 20 8.06 -0.46 -4.47
CA LYS A 20 8.28 -0.28 -3.03
C LYS A 20 9.72 0.14 -2.71
N THR A 21 10.41 -0.60 -1.84
CA THR A 21 11.79 -0.34 -1.42
C THR A 21 12.82 -0.42 -2.56
N SER A 22 12.45 -0.97 -3.73
CA SER A 22 13.29 -1.02 -4.93
C SER A 22 13.04 0.14 -5.90
N ASP A 23 12.14 1.07 -5.58
CA ASP A 23 11.89 2.25 -6.40
C ASP A 23 13.01 3.29 -6.23
N LEU A 24 13.82 3.46 -7.28
CA LEU A 24 14.95 4.39 -7.27
C LEU A 24 14.53 5.86 -7.35
N ALA A 25 13.25 6.15 -7.64
CA ALA A 25 12.76 7.51 -7.80
C ALA A 25 12.22 8.13 -6.51
N LEU A 26 12.03 7.36 -5.41
CA LEU A 26 11.36 7.83 -4.18
C LEU A 26 11.99 9.08 -3.55
N GLN A 27 13.29 9.30 -3.78
CA GLN A 27 13.99 10.52 -3.36
C GLN A 27 13.36 11.80 -3.94
N HIS A 28 12.63 11.71 -5.04
CA HIS A 28 11.95 12.85 -5.68
C HIS A 28 10.53 13.09 -5.15
N ALA A 29 9.92 12.16 -4.41
CA ALA A 29 8.58 12.37 -3.86
C ALA A 29 8.60 13.32 -2.67
N ASP A 30 7.53 14.09 -2.46
CA ASP A 30 7.29 14.75 -1.17
C ASP A 30 6.63 13.79 -0.18
N VAL A 31 5.77 12.89 -0.69
CA VAL A 31 5.10 11.82 0.06
C VAL A 31 5.45 10.47 -0.57
N VAL A 32 5.96 9.53 0.23
CA VAL A 32 6.22 8.16 -0.24
C VAL A 32 4.92 7.37 -0.23
N SER A 33 4.59 6.69 -1.33
CA SER A 33 3.38 5.87 -1.40
C SER A 33 3.61 4.53 -2.10
N PHE A 34 3.07 3.46 -1.52
CA PHE A 34 3.21 2.10 -2.04
C PHE A 34 1.86 1.48 -2.39
N ASN A 35 1.85 0.75 -3.50
CA ASN A 35 0.83 -0.23 -3.85
C ASN A 35 1.35 -1.61 -3.45
N SER A 36 0.68 -2.26 -2.50
CA SER A 36 0.99 -3.62 -2.10
C SER A 36 -0.31 -4.31 -1.69
N TYR A 37 -0.34 -5.62 -1.83
CA TYR A 37 -1.53 -6.41 -1.53
C TYR A 37 -1.18 -7.63 -0.67
N PRO A 38 -0.62 -7.40 0.54
CA PRO A 38 -0.39 -8.49 1.48
C PRO A 38 -1.72 -9.14 1.84
N GLY A 39 -1.72 -10.46 2.07
CA GLY A 39 -2.94 -11.24 2.22
C GLY A 39 -3.73 -11.45 0.93
N TRP A 40 -3.39 -10.81 -0.19
CA TRP A 40 -4.03 -11.06 -1.49
C TRP A 40 -3.05 -11.60 -2.53
N TYR A 41 -2.08 -10.83 -3.01
CA TYR A 41 -1.10 -11.36 -3.99
C TYR A 41 0.13 -12.01 -3.35
N GLY A 42 0.30 -11.89 -2.03
CA GLY A 42 1.35 -12.57 -1.27
C GLY A 42 0.96 -12.76 0.19
N GLY A 43 1.40 -13.88 0.79
CA GLY A 43 1.05 -14.25 2.16
C GLY A 43 -0.44 -14.53 2.38
N GLY A 44 -0.84 -14.66 3.65
CA GLY A 44 -2.23 -14.72 4.11
C GLY A 44 -2.62 -13.49 4.94
N PRO A 45 -3.84 -13.47 5.51
CA PRO A 45 -4.33 -12.36 6.34
C PRO A 45 -3.35 -11.97 7.46
N GLU A 46 -2.66 -12.94 8.05
CA GLU A 46 -1.64 -12.74 9.09
C GLU A 46 -0.44 -11.89 8.64
N SER A 47 -0.21 -11.79 7.33
CA SER A 47 0.91 -11.02 6.77
C SER A 47 0.60 -9.53 6.56
N VAL A 48 -0.66 -9.12 6.60
CA VAL A 48 -1.10 -7.75 6.25
C VAL A 48 -0.42 -6.71 7.13
N VAL A 49 -0.64 -6.81 8.45
CA VAL A 49 -0.12 -5.87 9.44
C VAL A 49 1.40 -5.82 9.42
N ALA A 50 2.04 -6.99 9.49
CA ALA A 50 3.51 -7.10 9.51
C ALA A 50 4.15 -6.52 8.24
N SER A 51 3.52 -6.70 7.07
CA SER A 51 4.03 -6.14 5.81
C SER A 51 4.00 -4.62 5.82
N TRP A 52 2.89 -4.01 6.25
CA TRP A 52 2.76 -2.56 6.29
C TRP A 52 3.61 -1.91 7.37
N GLN A 53 3.73 -2.53 8.55
CA GLN A 53 4.65 -2.08 9.60
C GLN A 53 6.10 -2.14 9.12
N SER A 54 6.49 -3.19 8.40
CA SER A 54 7.84 -3.31 7.85
C SER A 54 8.11 -2.26 6.76
N ASP A 55 7.15 -2.03 5.85
CA ASP A 55 7.28 -1.01 4.81
C ASP A 55 7.36 0.39 5.43
N GLY A 56 6.51 0.71 6.42
CA GLY A 56 6.53 1.98 7.15
C GLY A 56 7.83 2.21 7.92
N ALA A 57 8.34 1.18 8.61
CA ALA A 57 9.63 1.27 9.31
C ALA A 57 10.79 1.50 8.33
N TRP A 58 10.77 0.84 7.18
CA TRP A 58 11.78 1.06 6.13
C TRP A 58 11.74 2.50 5.61
N VAL A 59 10.54 3.04 5.33
CA VAL A 59 10.40 4.44 4.87
C VAL A 59 10.87 5.42 5.95
N ALA A 60 10.50 5.21 7.21
CA ALA A 60 10.95 6.06 8.31
C ALA A 60 12.48 6.06 8.46
N ALA A 61 13.15 4.93 8.20
CA ALA A 61 14.61 4.83 8.26
C ALA A 61 15.33 5.51 7.07
N HIS A 62 14.76 5.46 5.85
CA HIS A 62 15.42 5.94 4.63
C HIS A 62 14.97 7.36 4.21
N TYR A 63 13.76 7.77 4.59
CA TYR A 63 13.15 9.05 4.26
C TYR A 63 12.48 9.67 5.50
N PRO A 64 13.25 9.95 6.58
CA PRO A 64 12.70 10.27 7.91
C PRO A 64 11.81 11.53 7.97
N THR A 65 11.90 12.41 6.98
CA THR A 65 11.10 13.65 6.91
C THR A 65 9.91 13.54 5.96
N LYS A 66 9.77 12.43 5.22
CA LYS A 66 8.70 12.27 4.23
C LYS A 66 7.55 11.46 4.82
N PRO A 67 6.29 11.90 4.68
CA PRO A 67 5.14 11.10 5.07
C PRO A 67 5.08 9.81 4.24
N PHE A 68 4.53 8.76 4.84
CA PHE A 68 4.22 7.50 4.16
C PHE A 68 2.71 7.30 4.09
N ILE A 69 2.22 6.91 2.92
CA ILE A 69 0.83 6.49 2.72
C ILE A 69 0.76 5.15 1.98
N ILE A 70 -0.30 4.40 2.24
CA ILE A 70 -0.66 3.24 1.44
C ILE A 70 -1.57 3.76 0.33
N SER A 71 -1.07 3.81 -0.90
CA SER A 71 -1.87 4.33 -2.03
C SER A 71 -2.87 3.29 -2.54
N GLU A 72 -2.54 2.00 -2.46
CA GLU A 72 -3.47 0.90 -2.75
C GLU A 72 -3.18 -0.33 -1.88
N THR A 73 -4.25 -0.94 -1.40
CA THR A 73 -4.27 -2.23 -0.69
C THR A 73 -5.67 -2.84 -0.81
N GLY A 74 -5.80 -4.12 -0.46
CA GLY A 74 -7.09 -4.80 -0.30
C GLY A 74 -7.12 -6.19 -0.92
N ALA A 75 -8.32 -6.76 -1.00
CA ALA A 75 -8.56 -8.04 -1.65
C ALA A 75 -9.83 -8.03 -2.51
N GLY A 76 -9.92 -8.97 -3.46
CA GLY A 76 -11.12 -9.11 -4.28
C GLY A 76 -12.24 -9.86 -3.54
N GLY A 77 -13.46 -9.31 -3.61
CA GLY A 77 -14.70 -9.98 -3.23
C GLY A 77 -15.68 -9.94 -4.41
N ILE A 78 -16.16 -11.10 -4.86
CA ILE A 78 -17.19 -11.19 -5.90
C ILE A 78 -18.55 -11.06 -5.21
N SER A 79 -19.35 -10.09 -5.64
CA SER A 79 -20.66 -9.86 -5.02
C SER A 79 -21.55 -11.11 -5.08
N GLY A 80 -22.15 -11.48 -3.95
CA GLY A 80 -22.97 -12.68 -3.76
C GLY A 80 -22.17 -13.96 -3.52
N ASN A 81 -20.84 -13.92 -3.59
CA ASN A 81 -19.99 -15.05 -3.22
C ASN A 81 -19.70 -15.01 -1.71
N HIS A 82 -20.46 -15.78 -0.95
CA HIS A 82 -20.29 -15.92 0.49
C HIS A 82 -19.55 -17.21 0.86
N SER A 83 -18.65 -17.14 1.83
CA SER A 83 -17.93 -18.31 2.35
C SER A 83 -17.76 -18.23 3.86
N ALA A 84 -18.32 -19.21 4.58
CA ALA A 84 -18.11 -19.37 6.02
C ALA A 84 -16.63 -19.56 6.38
N ASN A 85 -15.86 -20.16 5.46
CA ASN A 85 -14.42 -20.37 5.62
C ASN A 85 -13.57 -19.20 5.11
N ARG A 86 -14.21 -18.09 4.67
CA ARG A 86 -13.54 -16.90 4.13
C ARG A 86 -12.57 -17.29 3.01
N SER A 87 -13.07 -18.02 2.02
CA SER A 87 -12.26 -18.38 0.87
C SER A 87 -11.96 -17.15 0.01
N ARG A 88 -10.81 -17.12 -0.68
CA ARG A 88 -10.48 -16.05 -1.64
C ARG A 88 -11.65 -15.79 -2.58
N TRP A 89 -11.84 -14.52 -2.95
CA TRP A 89 -12.97 -14.01 -3.74
C TRP A 89 -14.32 -13.96 -3.01
N SER A 90 -14.43 -14.39 -1.75
CA SER A 90 -15.65 -14.20 -0.97
C SER A 90 -15.70 -12.80 -0.36
N GLU A 91 -16.91 -12.29 -0.13
CA GLU A 91 -17.11 -11.00 0.56
C GLU A 91 -16.49 -11.01 1.96
N GLU A 92 -16.56 -12.15 2.68
CA GLU A 92 -15.96 -12.29 4.01
C GLU A 92 -14.44 -12.31 3.98
N TYR A 93 -13.81 -12.77 2.89
CA TYR A 93 -12.37 -12.68 2.73
C TYR A 93 -11.93 -11.26 2.40
N GLN A 94 -12.65 -10.58 1.51
CA GLN A 94 -12.41 -9.16 1.25
C GLN A 94 -12.52 -8.35 2.54
N ALA A 95 -13.64 -8.50 3.27
CA ALA A 95 -13.85 -7.83 4.54
C ALA A 95 -12.74 -8.17 5.55
N LEU A 96 -12.35 -9.45 5.64
CA LEU A 96 -11.23 -9.85 6.51
C LEU A 96 -9.95 -9.09 6.18
N ILE A 97 -9.57 -8.95 4.90
CA ILE A 97 -8.33 -8.24 4.54
C ILE A 97 -8.46 -6.74 4.76
N ASP A 98 -9.58 -6.13 4.36
CA ASP A 98 -9.77 -4.69 4.35
C ASP A 98 -9.97 -4.08 5.76
N THR A 99 -10.36 -4.89 6.75
CA THR A 99 -10.56 -4.44 8.13
C THR A 99 -9.41 -4.79 9.08
N LEU A 100 -8.27 -5.28 8.57
CA LEU A 100 -7.10 -5.51 9.41
C LEU A 100 -6.35 -4.19 9.62
N ASP A 101 -6.39 -3.68 10.85
CA ASP A 101 -5.67 -2.47 11.24
C ASP A 101 -4.17 -2.77 11.40
N ALA A 102 -3.34 -2.07 10.62
CA ALA A 102 -1.89 -2.17 10.64
C ALA A 102 -1.22 -1.20 11.62
#